data_AF-A0A6G0J2T5-F1
#
_entry.id   AF-A0A6G0J2T5-F1
#
_cell.length_a   1.000
_cell.length_b   1.000
_cell.length_c   1.000
_cell.angle_alpha   90.00
_cell.angle_beta   90.00
_cell.angle_gamma   90.00
#
_symmetry.space_group_name_H-M   'P 1'
#
loop_
_entity.id
_entity.type
_entity.pdbx_description
1 polymer ?
#
loop_
_entity_poly.entity_id
_entity_poly.type
_entity_poly.pdbx_seq_one_letter_code
_entity_poly.pdbx_strand_id
1 'polypeptide(L)'
;MGPAVEAQAQKAMDAEQKQQLQHQLQHQQCYMQKGVMLEPFVHQVGGHCCVLRFGEQTICKPLIPREHQFYKSLPAAMRKFTPQYRGVVSVSFEEDEEGNLCLIAYPLQSDPAADLENKDPLADCESKSEMLMWGKTMASSLLVESENYSKDGRSRHSRKDKDKSVQKLQEDVELEWLRQAEVLYYRLECSHSNPVPQLKHNPWSLKCQQQHLQKMKENAKHRNQYKFILLENLTWRHTMPCVLDLKMGTQQHGDDASEEKKAVKIRKCQQSTASTIGVCLSGMQVYRSDTGQLMFMSKFHGRRLTLPDFKEALFQFFHSGRRLRRELFSPVLRRLREMQAALEACESYRFYSSSLLIIYDGASHRKHTRQHTEDGLSEEED
;
A
#
# COMPACT_ATOMS: atom_id res chain seq x y z
N MET A 1 -16.37 52.16 15.79
CA MET A 1 -14.93 51.85 15.66
C MET A 1 -14.55 52.11 14.21
N GLY A 2 -13.40 52.75 13.96
CA GLY A 2 -13.03 53.16 12.60
C GLY A 2 -12.37 52.04 11.78
N PRO A 3 -12.43 52.09 10.44
CA PRO A 3 -11.87 51.07 9.53
C PRO A 3 -10.36 50.84 9.71
N ALA A 4 -9.64 51.79 10.30
CA ALA A 4 -8.22 51.64 10.63
C ALA A 4 -7.95 50.63 11.76
N VAL A 5 -8.88 50.50 12.72
CA VAL A 5 -8.73 49.61 13.89
C VAL A 5 -8.98 48.15 13.47
N GLU A 6 -9.97 47.91 12.59
CA GLU A 6 -10.22 46.59 11.99
C GLU A 6 -9.05 46.14 11.10
N ALA A 7 -8.46 47.04 10.32
CA ALA A 7 -7.30 46.73 9.48
C ALA A 7 -6.04 46.37 10.30
N GLN A 8 -5.87 46.96 11.48
CA GLN A 8 -4.78 46.60 12.41
C GLN A 8 -5.02 45.25 13.08
N ALA A 9 -6.26 44.95 13.49
CA ALA A 9 -6.62 43.67 14.09
C ALA A 9 -6.43 42.51 13.09
N GLN A 10 -6.83 42.69 11.83
CA GLN A 10 -6.64 41.67 10.79
C GLN A 10 -5.15 41.39 10.51
N LYS A 11 -4.32 42.44 10.45
CA LYS A 11 -2.87 42.29 10.26
C LYS A 11 -2.18 41.57 11.41
N ALA A 12 -2.64 41.80 12.65
CA ALA A 12 -2.12 41.10 13.82
C ALA A 12 -2.45 39.60 13.78
N MET A 13 -3.69 39.22 13.44
CA MET A 13 -4.08 37.82 13.30
C MET A 13 -3.33 37.10 12.17
N ASP A 14 -3.15 37.76 11.02
CA ASP A 14 -2.39 37.18 9.89
C ASP A 14 -0.90 37.00 10.22
N ALA A 15 -0.32 37.91 11.03
CA ALA A 15 1.06 37.79 11.51
C ALA A 15 1.22 36.63 12.49
N GLU A 16 0.26 36.46 13.40
CA GLU A 16 0.25 35.38 14.38
C GLU A 16 0.07 34.01 13.71
N GLN A 17 -0.81 33.89 12.71
CA GLN A 17 -0.92 32.68 11.88
C GLN A 17 0.36 32.37 11.10
N LYS A 18 1.02 33.39 10.52
CA LYS A 18 2.32 33.19 9.85
C LYS A 18 3.40 32.72 10.81
N GLN A 19 3.42 33.26 12.03
CA GLN A 19 4.41 32.92 13.06
C GLN A 19 4.18 31.49 13.59
N GLN A 20 2.93 31.08 13.80
CA GLN A 20 2.56 29.71 14.12
C GLN A 20 2.95 28.73 13.00
N LEU A 21 2.69 29.09 11.75
CA LEU A 21 3.08 28.28 10.59
C LEU A 21 4.61 28.15 10.48
N GLN A 22 5.35 29.24 10.72
CA GLN A 22 6.81 29.21 10.75
C GLN A 22 7.35 28.32 11.88
N HIS A 23 6.81 28.44 13.09
CA HIS A 23 7.20 27.59 14.22
C HIS A 23 6.89 26.10 13.94
N GLN A 24 5.75 25.81 13.32
CA GLN A 24 5.37 24.46 12.92
C GLN A 24 6.30 23.90 11.83
N LEU A 25 6.68 24.70 10.83
CA LEU A 25 7.64 24.34 9.79
C LEU A 25 9.04 24.12 10.37
N GLN A 26 9.48 24.95 11.32
CA GLN A 26 10.80 24.86 11.93
C GLN A 26 10.90 23.65 12.87
N HIS A 27 9.85 23.36 13.63
CA HIS A 27 9.74 22.13 14.42
C HIS A 27 9.71 20.88 13.53
N GLN A 28 9.00 20.93 12.41
CA GLN A 28 8.98 19.83 11.43
C GLN A 28 10.35 19.62 10.76
N GLN A 29 11.08 20.69 10.45
CA GLN A 29 12.45 20.62 9.93
C GLN A 29 13.43 20.05 10.96
N CYS A 30 13.33 20.43 12.23
CA CYS A 30 14.17 19.90 13.30
C CYS A 30 13.89 18.41 13.59
N TYR A 31 12.61 18.00 13.58
CA TYR A 31 12.21 16.59 13.71
C TYR A 31 12.80 15.74 12.57
N MET A 32 12.83 16.28 11.34
CA MET A 32 13.40 15.58 10.21
C MET A 32 14.93 15.48 10.26
N GLN A 33 15.64 16.40 10.93
CA GLN A 33 17.10 16.29 11.09
C GLN A 33 17.52 15.10 11.97
N LYS A 34 16.65 14.65 12.89
CA LYS A 34 16.88 13.45 13.71
C LYS A 34 16.47 12.14 13.02
N GLY A 35 15.86 12.21 11.84
CA GLY A 35 15.31 11.05 11.15
C GLY A 35 13.93 10.65 11.69
N VAL A 36 13.10 10.06 10.82
CA VAL A 36 11.75 9.60 11.14
C VAL A 36 11.71 8.08 11.01
N MET A 37 11.44 7.38 12.11
CA MET A 37 11.26 5.93 12.09
C MET A 37 10.01 5.56 11.28
N LEU A 38 10.19 4.65 10.33
CA LEU A 38 9.16 4.14 9.45
C LEU A 38 8.51 2.88 10.04
N GLU A 39 7.21 2.77 9.88
CA GLU A 39 6.44 1.60 10.34
C GLU A 39 5.80 0.86 9.16
N PRO A 40 5.47 -0.43 9.28
CA PRO A 40 4.75 -1.15 8.25
C PRO A 40 3.34 -0.58 8.00
N PHE A 41 2.97 -0.34 6.74
CA PHE A 41 1.60 0.06 6.40
C PHE A 41 0.68 -1.16 6.34
N VAL A 42 -0.28 -1.22 7.27
CA VAL A 42 -1.09 -2.44 7.52
C VAL A 42 -2.31 -2.62 6.62
N HIS A 43 -2.68 -1.58 5.85
CA HIS A 43 -3.85 -1.58 4.96
C HIS A 43 -3.48 -1.73 3.48
N GLN A 44 -2.27 -2.23 3.19
CA GLN A 44 -1.88 -2.58 1.83
C GLN A 44 -2.66 -3.83 1.39
N VAL A 45 -3.47 -3.71 0.34
CA VAL A 45 -4.24 -4.83 -0.21
C VAL A 45 -3.64 -5.42 -1.50
N GLY A 46 -2.79 -4.64 -2.18
CA GLY A 46 -2.21 -4.99 -3.47
C GLY A 46 -0.74 -4.58 -3.59
N GLY A 47 -0.12 -4.93 -4.73
CA GLY A 47 1.28 -4.61 -5.03
C GLY A 47 2.32 -5.57 -4.45
N HIS A 48 3.58 -5.37 -4.87
CA HIS A 48 4.74 -6.12 -4.36
C HIS A 48 5.74 -5.21 -3.63
N CYS A 49 5.65 -3.90 -3.88
CA CYS A 49 6.48 -2.92 -3.20
C CYS A 49 6.03 -2.78 -1.74
N CYS A 50 6.97 -2.68 -0.81
CA CYS A 50 6.64 -2.38 0.56
C CYS A 50 6.11 -0.94 0.63
N VAL A 51 5.00 -0.76 1.33
CA VAL A 51 4.49 0.55 1.71
C VAL A 51 4.74 0.70 3.20
N LEU A 52 5.36 1.82 3.57
CA LEU A 52 5.68 2.15 4.95
C LEU A 52 4.94 3.43 5.34
N ARG A 53 4.66 3.58 6.61
CA ARG A 53 3.99 4.73 7.20
C ARG A 53 5.05 5.76 7.58
N PHE A 54 4.85 6.99 7.12
CA PHE A 54 5.64 8.17 7.47
C PHE A 54 4.75 9.10 8.30
N GLY A 55 4.60 8.81 9.59
CA GLY A 55 3.59 9.46 10.42
C GLY A 55 2.14 9.14 9.98
N GLU A 56 1.15 9.85 10.51
CA GLU A 56 -0.25 9.46 10.30
C GLU A 56 -0.77 9.73 8.88
N GLN A 57 -0.45 10.90 8.32
CA GLN A 57 -1.06 11.39 7.08
C GLN A 57 -0.24 11.06 5.82
N THR A 58 0.92 10.43 5.96
CA THR A 58 1.84 10.18 4.85
C THR A 58 2.29 8.73 4.86
N ILE A 59 2.38 8.14 3.68
CA ILE A 59 3.04 6.87 3.42
C ILE A 59 4.24 7.11 2.53
N CYS A 60 5.17 6.17 2.53
CA CYS A 60 6.30 6.16 1.63
C CYS A 60 6.49 4.79 0.99
N LYS A 61 7.07 4.81 -0.21
CA LYS A 61 7.44 3.61 -0.95
C LYS A 61 8.77 3.83 -1.67
N PRO A 62 9.53 2.76 -1.97
CA PRO A 62 10.73 2.88 -2.77
C PRO A 62 10.46 3.66 -4.06
N LEU A 63 11.31 4.64 -4.35
CA LEU A 63 11.13 5.52 -5.50
C LEU A 63 11.40 4.74 -6.79
N ILE A 64 10.41 4.79 -7.69
CA ILE A 64 10.54 4.35 -9.08
C ILE A 64 10.60 5.62 -9.95
N PRO A 65 11.64 5.83 -10.79
CA PRO A 65 11.82 7.08 -11.54
C PRO A 65 10.60 7.47 -12.40
N ARG A 66 10.02 6.50 -13.12
CA ARG A 66 8.81 6.71 -13.95
C ARG A 66 7.61 7.18 -13.13
N GLU A 67 7.42 6.62 -11.94
CA GLU A 67 6.33 7.00 -11.05
C GLU A 67 6.58 8.38 -10.42
N HIS A 68 7.82 8.66 -10.00
CA HIS A 68 8.19 9.97 -9.50
C HIS A 68 7.95 11.06 -10.56
N GLN A 69 8.35 10.81 -11.81
CA GLN A 69 8.09 11.71 -12.93
C GLN A 69 6.60 11.93 -13.15
N PHE A 70 5.79 10.86 -13.08
CA PHE A 70 4.33 10.96 -13.18
C PHE A 70 3.74 11.93 -12.14
N TYR A 71 4.14 11.83 -10.87
CA TYR A 71 3.66 12.75 -9.83
C TYR A 71 4.16 14.18 -10.04
N LYS A 72 5.37 14.37 -10.59
CA LYS A 72 5.92 15.69 -10.92
C LYS A 72 5.20 16.36 -12.08
N SER A 73 4.81 15.61 -13.09
CA SER A 73 4.17 16.14 -14.32
C SER A 73 2.64 16.08 -14.29
N LEU A 74 2.04 15.60 -13.19
CA LEU A 74 0.62 15.29 -13.10
C LEU A 74 -0.28 16.50 -13.45
N PRO A 75 -1.18 16.38 -14.45
CA PRO A 75 -2.10 17.44 -14.82
C PRO A 75 -3.02 17.82 -13.66
N ALA A 76 -3.36 19.11 -13.57
CA ALA A 76 -4.20 19.64 -12.48
C ALA A 76 -5.54 18.91 -12.36
N ALA A 77 -6.17 18.59 -13.49
CA ALA A 77 -7.44 17.85 -13.55
C ALA A 77 -7.36 16.45 -12.92
N MET A 78 -6.18 15.81 -12.95
CA MET A 78 -5.95 14.47 -12.41
C MET A 78 -5.61 14.46 -10.91
N ARG A 79 -5.11 15.57 -10.35
CA ARG A 79 -4.64 15.64 -8.95
C ARG A 79 -5.70 15.23 -7.93
N LYS A 80 -6.98 15.49 -8.21
CA LYS A 80 -8.09 15.10 -7.32
C LYS A 80 -8.37 13.58 -7.29
N PHE A 81 -7.77 12.80 -8.19
CA PHE A 81 -7.95 11.34 -8.29
C PHE A 81 -6.71 10.55 -7.90
N THR A 82 -5.62 11.22 -7.54
CA THR A 82 -4.36 10.60 -7.11
C THR A 82 -4.03 11.03 -5.68
N PRO A 83 -3.31 10.20 -4.89
CA PRO A 83 -2.75 10.65 -3.63
C PRO A 83 -1.90 11.91 -3.79
N GLN A 84 -1.96 12.83 -2.83
CA GLN A 84 -1.10 14.00 -2.88
C GLN A 84 0.39 13.61 -2.80
N TYR A 85 1.19 14.07 -3.75
CA TYR A 85 2.65 13.95 -3.69
C TYR A 85 3.23 14.90 -2.64
N ARG A 86 4.08 14.38 -1.75
CA ARG A 86 4.63 15.11 -0.60
C ARG A 86 6.15 15.23 -0.61
N GLY A 87 6.81 14.74 -1.67
CA GLY A 87 8.27 14.87 -1.84
C GLY A 87 8.99 13.53 -1.88
N VAL A 88 10.29 13.58 -1.58
CA VAL A 88 11.21 12.44 -1.57
C VAL A 88 12.08 12.51 -0.31
N VAL A 89 12.33 11.36 0.29
CA VAL A 89 13.22 11.19 1.45
C VAL A 89 14.29 10.14 1.16
N SER A 90 15.40 10.21 1.89
CA SER A 90 16.41 9.15 1.94
C SER A 90 16.08 8.22 3.09
N VAL A 91 16.14 6.91 2.88
CA VAL A 91 15.83 5.89 3.90
C VAL A 91 17.06 5.02 4.09
N SER A 92 17.52 4.91 5.33
CA SER A 92 18.60 4.02 5.76
C SER A 92 18.04 2.85 6.57
N PHE A 93 18.84 1.78 6.59
CA PHE A 93 18.68 0.69 7.55
C PHE A 93 19.59 0.96 8.73
N GLU A 94 19.02 1.01 9.93
CA GLU A 94 19.73 1.24 11.18
C GLU A 94 19.37 0.15 12.18
N GLU A 95 20.25 -0.09 13.15
CA GLU A 95 19.97 -0.99 14.27
C GLU A 95 19.56 -0.14 15.48
N ASP A 96 18.45 -0.50 16.13
CA ASP A 96 18.05 0.11 17.41
C ASP A 96 18.97 -0.36 18.56
N GLU A 97 18.74 0.18 19.76
CA GLU A 97 19.53 -0.13 20.96
C GLU A 97 19.43 -1.61 21.35
N GLU A 98 18.36 -2.29 20.93
CA GLU A 98 18.11 -3.71 21.11
C GLU A 98 18.65 -4.60 19.97
N GLY A 99 19.25 -4.00 18.93
CA GLY A 99 19.80 -4.69 17.77
C GLY A 99 18.76 -5.14 16.73
N ASN A 100 17.53 -4.63 16.81
CA ASN A 100 16.52 -4.81 15.77
C ASN A 100 16.75 -3.82 14.63
N LEU A 101 16.41 -4.26 13.42
CA LEU A 101 16.56 -3.45 12.22
C LEU A 101 15.40 -2.46 12.08
N CYS A 102 15.71 -1.17 12.11
CA CYS A 102 14.79 -0.07 11.86
C CYS A 102 15.05 0.59 10.51
N LEU A 103 14.00 1.16 9.94
CA LEU A 103 14.07 1.97 8.72
C LEU A 103 13.87 3.43 9.11
N ILE A 104 14.89 4.25 8.90
CA ILE A 104 14.86 5.66 9.30
C ILE A 104 14.89 6.54 8.06
N ALA A 105 13.95 7.48 7.98
CA ALA A 105 13.82 8.40 6.86
C ALA A 105 14.37 9.79 7.20
N TYR A 106 15.25 10.30 6.35
CA TYR A 106 15.90 11.60 6.46
C TYR A 106 15.54 12.50 5.26
N PRO A 107 15.58 13.84 5.43
CA PRO A 107 15.56 14.78 4.33
C PRO A 107 16.59 14.41 3.27
N LEU A 108 16.20 14.55 2.01
CA LEU A 108 17.16 14.43 0.91
C LEU A 108 18.13 15.60 1.00
N GLN A 109 19.39 15.34 1.33
CA GLN A 109 20.44 16.36 1.26
C GLN A 109 20.60 16.78 -0.20
N SER A 110 20.66 18.10 -0.44
CA SER A 110 20.72 18.71 -1.76
C SER A 110 22.11 18.51 -2.37
N ASP A 111 22.41 17.30 -2.82
CA ASP A 111 23.59 17.06 -3.64
C ASP A 111 23.19 17.08 -5.14
N PRO A 112 23.62 18.09 -5.93
CA PRO A 112 23.25 18.23 -7.33
C PRO A 112 23.80 17.11 -8.24
N ALA A 113 24.64 16.20 -7.74
CA ALA A 113 25.24 15.10 -8.52
C ALA A 113 24.70 13.69 -8.17
N ALA A 114 23.81 13.53 -7.19
CA ALA A 114 23.38 12.21 -6.74
C ALA A 114 22.30 11.60 -7.64
N ASP A 115 22.71 10.71 -8.54
CA ASP A 115 21.89 9.83 -9.40
C ASP A 115 20.52 9.53 -8.74
N LEU A 116 19.42 9.98 -9.36
CA LEU A 116 18.05 9.87 -8.80
C LEU A 116 17.55 8.43 -8.71
N GLU A 117 18.36 7.48 -9.16
CA GLU A 117 18.00 6.10 -9.28
C GLU A 117 18.37 5.32 -8.02
N ASN A 118 17.38 4.60 -7.50
CA ASN A 118 17.67 3.35 -6.84
C ASN A 118 18.19 2.38 -7.92
N LYS A 119 19.48 2.48 -8.27
CA LYS A 119 20.20 1.47 -9.04
C LYS A 119 20.18 0.16 -8.28
N ASP A 120 19.12 -0.57 -8.52
CA ASP A 120 19.03 -1.99 -8.30
C ASP A 120 19.68 -2.62 -9.53
N PRO A 121 20.70 -3.50 -9.43
CA PRO A 121 21.20 -4.28 -10.56
C PRO A 121 20.10 -5.10 -11.27
N LEU A 122 18.87 -5.10 -10.74
CA LEU A 122 17.72 -5.88 -11.17
C LEU A 122 16.42 -5.04 -11.30
N ALA A 123 16.48 -3.71 -11.41
CA ALA A 123 15.29 -2.93 -11.80
C ALA A 123 14.75 -3.35 -13.19
N ASP A 124 15.57 -4.08 -13.96
CA ASP A 124 15.17 -4.74 -15.20
C ASP A 124 14.84 -6.24 -15.10
N CYS A 125 14.80 -6.83 -13.90
CA CYS A 125 14.60 -8.26 -13.71
C CYS A 125 13.77 -8.57 -12.46
N GLU A 126 12.47 -8.85 -12.65
CA GLU A 126 11.89 -9.91 -11.83
C GLU A 126 12.53 -11.23 -12.28
N SER A 127 13.06 -11.97 -11.30
CA SER A 127 13.62 -13.32 -11.35
C SER A 127 15.02 -13.52 -11.96
N LYS A 128 16.05 -13.21 -11.17
CA LYS A 128 17.22 -14.10 -11.02
C LYS A 128 17.38 -14.47 -9.55
N SER A 129 16.70 -15.54 -9.15
CA SER A 129 16.97 -16.23 -7.89
C SER A 129 18.28 -16.99 -8.02
N GLU A 130 19.40 -16.36 -7.69
CA GLU A 130 20.59 -17.11 -7.30
C GLU A 130 20.63 -17.20 -5.77
N MET A 131 19.78 -18.07 -5.22
CA MET A 131 19.89 -18.50 -3.83
C MET A 131 20.89 -19.65 -3.76
N LEU A 132 22.12 -19.35 -3.35
CA LEU A 132 22.99 -20.34 -2.71
C LEU A 132 22.43 -20.59 -1.31
N MET A 133 22.15 -21.86 -1.04
CA MET A 133 21.52 -22.38 0.17
C MET A 133 22.22 -21.93 1.46
N TRP A 134 21.48 -21.33 2.39
CA TRP A 134 21.84 -21.36 3.81
C TRP A 134 20.59 -21.51 4.68
N GLY A 135 20.58 -22.57 5.51
CA GLY A 135 19.92 -22.54 6.81
C GLY A 135 18.55 -23.21 6.94
N LYS A 136 18.53 -24.55 7.00
CA LYS A 136 17.54 -25.29 7.79
C LYS A 136 17.78 -24.99 9.28
N THR A 137 17.19 -23.93 9.82
CA THR A 137 17.00 -23.81 11.28
C THR A 137 15.86 -22.83 11.56
N MET A 138 14.62 -23.35 11.67
CA MET A 138 13.44 -22.79 12.37
C MET A 138 12.14 -23.42 11.83
N ALA A 139 12.14 -24.74 11.61
CA ALA A 139 10.94 -25.51 11.27
C ALA A 139 10.94 -26.91 11.94
N SER A 140 11.67 -27.07 13.05
CA SER A 140 11.58 -28.28 13.88
C SER A 140 10.87 -27.95 15.17
N SER A 141 9.54 -27.85 15.06
CA SER A 141 8.60 -28.01 16.16
C SER A 141 7.26 -28.20 15.47
N LEU A 142 7.06 -29.40 14.89
CA LEU A 142 5.79 -30.07 14.67
C LEU A 142 6.00 -31.23 13.67
N LEU A 143 5.92 -32.45 14.23
CA LEU A 143 5.51 -33.71 13.60
C LEU A 143 6.59 -34.60 12.93
N VAL A 144 7.06 -35.54 13.76
CA VAL A 144 7.11 -37.02 13.59
C VAL A 144 7.82 -37.62 12.37
N GLU A 145 8.80 -38.44 12.75
CA GLU A 145 9.63 -39.39 12.02
C GLU A 145 8.90 -40.28 11.00
N SER A 146 9.52 -40.46 9.84
CA SER A 146 9.67 -41.79 9.24
C SER A 146 10.83 -41.80 8.24
N GLU A 147 11.84 -42.61 8.53
CA GLU A 147 13.01 -42.86 7.68
C GLU A 147 12.66 -43.85 6.56
N ASN A 148 13.25 -43.71 5.36
CA ASN A 148 14.12 -44.75 4.78
C ASN A 148 14.63 -44.46 3.35
N TYR A 149 15.96 -44.65 3.25
CA TYR A 149 16.76 -45.30 2.19
C TYR A 149 17.08 -44.67 0.81
N SER A 150 18.40 -44.52 0.61
CA SER A 150 19.26 -44.89 -0.54
C SER A 150 19.75 -43.85 -1.57
N LYS A 151 21.07 -43.58 -1.46
CA LYS A 151 22.19 -43.66 -2.45
C LYS A 151 21.79 -44.03 -3.90
N ASP A 152 22.39 -43.54 -4.98
CA ASP A 152 23.79 -43.22 -5.28
C ASP A 152 23.87 -42.51 -6.66
N GLY A 153 25.03 -41.97 -7.07
CA GLY A 153 25.39 -41.88 -8.49
C GLY A 153 25.67 -40.51 -9.13
N ARG A 154 26.95 -40.13 -9.10
CA ARG A 154 27.75 -39.34 -10.08
C ARG A 154 27.03 -38.71 -11.30
N SER A 155 27.31 -37.43 -11.60
CA SER A 155 27.87 -37.02 -12.91
C SER A 155 28.37 -35.56 -12.94
N ARG A 156 29.21 -35.31 -13.95
CA ARG A 156 30.11 -34.19 -14.23
C ARG A 156 29.40 -32.92 -14.77
N HIS A 157 30.05 -31.78 -14.52
CA HIS A 157 30.13 -30.55 -15.32
C HIS A 157 28.99 -30.24 -16.32
N SER A 158 28.17 -29.22 -16.02
CA SER A 158 27.57 -28.34 -17.04
C SER A 158 27.23 -26.98 -16.43
N ARG A 159 27.84 -25.91 -16.96
CA ARG A 159 27.70 -24.51 -16.50
C ARG A 159 26.57 -23.77 -17.24
N LYS A 160 25.52 -24.47 -17.72
CA LYS A 160 24.53 -23.89 -18.65
C LYS A 160 23.03 -24.07 -18.27
N ASP A 161 22.70 -24.45 -17.04
CA ASP A 161 21.32 -24.78 -16.61
C ASP A 161 20.73 -23.89 -15.49
N LYS A 162 21.32 -22.74 -15.18
CA LYS A 162 20.82 -21.89 -14.08
C LYS A 162 19.53 -21.12 -14.41
N ASP A 163 19.31 -20.65 -15.64
CA ASP A 163 18.16 -19.80 -15.97
C ASP A 163 16.82 -20.55 -16.09
N LYS A 164 16.81 -21.82 -16.53
CA LYS A 164 15.58 -22.63 -16.59
C LYS A 164 15.08 -23.09 -15.22
N SER A 165 15.99 -23.23 -14.25
CA SER A 165 15.67 -23.63 -12.88
C SER A 165 14.91 -22.53 -12.13
N VAL A 166 15.29 -21.27 -12.33
CA VAL A 166 14.70 -20.10 -11.66
C VAL A 166 13.26 -19.84 -12.11
N GLN A 167 12.97 -19.94 -13.41
CA GLN A 167 11.59 -19.79 -13.92
C GLN A 167 10.67 -20.90 -13.42
N LYS A 168 11.15 -22.15 -13.39
CA LYS A 168 10.38 -23.29 -12.88
C LYS A 168 10.05 -23.14 -11.38
N LEU A 169 11.00 -22.66 -10.57
CA LEU A 169 10.79 -22.38 -9.14
C LEU A 169 9.82 -21.21 -8.88
N GLN A 170 9.85 -20.14 -9.68
CA GLN A 170 8.90 -19.03 -9.55
C GLN A 170 7.48 -19.46 -9.94
N GLU A 171 7.36 -20.29 -10.99
CA GLU A 171 6.09 -20.89 -11.40
C GLU A 171 5.57 -21.89 -10.36
N ASP A 172 6.42 -22.75 -9.80
CA ASP A 172 6.03 -23.72 -8.76
C ASP A 172 5.53 -23.02 -7.49
N VAL A 173 6.18 -21.93 -7.08
CA VAL A 173 5.74 -21.09 -5.97
C VAL A 173 4.43 -20.39 -6.32
N GLU A 174 4.31 -19.69 -7.48
CA GLU A 174 3.03 -19.09 -7.92
C GLU A 174 1.89 -20.14 -8.05
N LEU A 175 2.18 -21.37 -8.46
CA LEU A 175 1.24 -22.50 -8.54
C LEU A 175 0.80 -22.98 -7.14
N GLU A 176 1.72 -23.05 -6.18
CA GLU A 176 1.39 -23.37 -4.79
C GLU A 176 0.54 -22.25 -4.16
N TRP A 177 0.82 -20.98 -4.48
CA TRP A 177 -0.01 -19.83 -4.09
C TRP A 177 -1.39 -19.81 -4.75
N LEU A 178 -1.47 -20.27 -6.01
CA LEU A 178 -2.74 -20.45 -6.71
C LEU A 178 -3.61 -21.51 -6.02
N ARG A 179 -3.00 -22.52 -5.39
CA ARG A 179 -3.71 -23.55 -4.61
C ARG A 179 -4.21 -23.06 -3.24
N GLN A 180 -3.53 -22.09 -2.61
CA GLN A 180 -3.87 -21.55 -1.27
C GLN A 180 -4.76 -20.29 -1.30
N ALA A 181 -5.34 -19.96 -2.44
CA ALA A 181 -6.03 -18.68 -2.62
C ALA A 181 -7.45 -18.68 -2.03
N GLU A 182 -7.51 -18.83 -0.73
CA GLU A 182 -8.71 -18.74 0.10
C GLU A 182 -8.98 -17.28 0.49
N VAL A 183 -10.26 -16.97 0.72
CA VAL A 183 -10.68 -15.72 1.34
C VAL A 183 -10.36 -15.83 2.82
N LEU A 184 -9.53 -14.92 3.34
CA LEU A 184 -9.12 -14.95 4.74
C LEU A 184 -10.06 -14.09 5.59
N TYR A 185 -10.46 -14.61 6.75
CA TYR A 185 -11.22 -13.89 7.76
C TYR A 185 -10.38 -13.73 9.02
N TYR A 186 -10.19 -12.50 9.46
CA TYR A 186 -9.46 -12.18 10.68
C TYR A 186 -10.41 -11.53 11.68
N ARG A 187 -10.59 -12.13 12.86
CA ARG A 187 -11.41 -11.53 13.93
C ARG A 187 -10.58 -10.47 14.64
N LEU A 188 -11.13 -9.26 14.77
CA LEU A 188 -10.47 -8.25 15.57
C LEU A 188 -10.74 -8.50 17.04
N GLU A 189 -9.68 -8.62 17.83
CA GLU A 189 -9.77 -8.68 19.27
C GLU A 189 -9.96 -7.25 19.81
N CYS A 190 -10.89 -7.09 20.76
CA CYS A 190 -11.12 -5.84 21.46
C CYS A 190 -10.47 -5.99 22.84
N SER A 191 -9.35 -5.31 23.10
CA SER A 191 -8.75 -5.31 24.43
C SER A 191 -9.52 -4.34 25.34
N HIS A 192 -9.69 -4.70 26.62
CA HIS A 192 -10.40 -3.87 27.60
C HIS A 192 -9.79 -2.47 27.83
N SER A 193 -8.60 -2.21 27.28
CA SER A 193 -7.87 -0.93 27.37
C SER A 193 -7.94 -0.07 26.11
N ASN A 194 -8.43 -0.57 24.96
CA ASN A 194 -8.53 0.20 23.72
C ASN A 194 -9.85 -0.09 22.97
N PRO A 195 -10.75 0.91 22.80
CA PRO A 195 -12.05 0.70 22.14
C PRO A 195 -11.95 0.55 20.61
N VAL A 196 -10.76 0.75 20.02
CA VAL A 196 -10.52 0.55 18.58
C VAL A 196 -9.85 -0.81 18.37
N PRO A 197 -10.49 -1.73 17.63
CA PRO A 197 -9.88 -3.03 17.35
C PRO A 197 -8.64 -2.84 16.46
N GLN A 198 -7.46 -3.27 16.94
CA GLN A 198 -6.20 -3.07 16.21
C GLN A 198 -5.95 -4.23 15.25
N LEU A 199 -5.96 -3.94 13.95
CA LEU A 199 -5.42 -4.87 12.95
C LEU A 199 -3.90 -4.89 13.10
N LYS A 200 -3.33 -6.05 13.47
CA LYS A 200 -1.87 -6.21 13.48
C LYS A 200 -1.32 -6.07 12.06
N HIS A 201 -1.69 -6.95 11.12
CA HIS A 201 -1.36 -6.79 9.69
C HIS A 201 -2.33 -7.57 8.78
N ASN A 202 -2.53 -7.13 7.54
CA ASN A 202 -3.03 -8.03 6.49
C ASN A 202 -1.96 -9.12 6.22
N PRO A 203 -2.26 -10.42 6.46
CA PRO A 203 -1.26 -11.49 6.44
C PRO A 203 -0.49 -11.60 5.11
N TRP A 204 -1.19 -11.35 4.01
CA TRP A 204 -0.58 -11.38 2.68
C TRP A 204 0.37 -10.20 2.47
N SER A 205 -0.08 -9.00 2.85
CA SER A 205 0.72 -7.79 2.69
C SER A 205 2.00 -7.84 3.52
N LEU A 206 1.91 -8.41 4.73
CA LEU A 206 3.04 -8.58 5.63
C LEU A 206 4.11 -9.47 4.99
N LYS A 207 3.72 -10.60 4.40
CA LYS A 207 4.69 -11.50 3.75
C LYS A 207 5.36 -10.84 2.55
N CYS A 208 4.61 -10.12 1.71
CA CYS A 208 5.20 -9.39 0.59
C CYS A 208 6.12 -8.25 1.05
N GLN A 209 5.74 -7.51 2.10
CA GLN A 209 6.55 -6.47 2.71
C GLN A 209 7.86 -7.06 3.27
N GLN A 210 7.78 -8.14 4.06
CA GLN A 210 8.95 -8.82 4.63
C GLN A 210 9.93 -9.29 3.55
N GLN A 211 9.43 -9.93 2.49
CA GLN A 211 10.28 -10.37 1.37
C GLN A 211 11.00 -9.22 0.68
N HIS A 212 10.34 -8.07 0.52
CA HIS A 212 10.96 -6.91 -0.11
C HIS A 212 11.96 -6.23 0.84
N LEU A 213 11.59 -6.02 2.10
CA LEU A 213 12.48 -5.45 3.11
C LEU A 213 13.75 -6.31 3.28
N GLN A 214 13.63 -7.64 3.24
CA GLN A 214 14.77 -8.55 3.30
C GLN A 214 15.71 -8.38 2.10
N LYS A 215 15.19 -8.28 0.88
CA LYS A 215 15.99 -8.01 -0.32
C LYS A 215 16.69 -6.65 -0.24
N MET A 216 15.98 -5.62 0.21
CA MET A 216 16.58 -4.31 0.42
C MET A 216 17.67 -4.37 1.49
N LYS A 217 17.49 -5.11 2.58
CA LYS A 217 18.52 -5.31 3.62
C LYS A 217 19.77 -5.99 3.06
N GLU A 218 19.60 -7.02 2.24
CA GLU A 218 20.72 -7.72 1.60
C GLU A 218 21.50 -6.78 0.67
N ASN A 219 20.78 -5.98 -0.12
CA ASN A 219 21.36 -4.96 -0.98
C ASN A 219 21.97 -3.79 -0.19
N ALA A 220 21.47 -3.52 1.01
CA ALA A 220 21.93 -2.42 1.84
C ALA A 220 23.39 -2.58 2.24
N LYS A 221 23.90 -3.81 2.35
CA LYS A 221 25.33 -4.11 2.59
C LYS A 221 26.27 -3.43 1.58
N HIS A 222 25.76 -3.07 0.41
CA HIS A 222 26.49 -2.38 -0.65
C HIS A 222 26.01 -0.94 -0.86
N ARG A 223 24.85 -0.55 -0.30
CA ARG A 223 24.21 0.75 -0.46
C ARG A 223 23.34 1.09 0.76
N ASN A 224 23.82 1.97 1.63
CA ASN A 224 23.12 2.28 2.89
C ASN A 224 21.94 3.26 2.77
N GLN A 225 21.60 3.75 1.56
CA GLN A 225 20.56 4.76 1.37
C GLN A 225 19.68 4.51 0.14
N TYR A 226 18.38 4.46 0.38
CA TYR A 226 17.33 4.29 -0.62
C TYR A 226 16.47 5.54 -0.73
N LYS A 227 16.15 5.97 -1.94
CA LYS A 227 15.21 7.07 -2.15
C LYS A 227 13.79 6.55 -2.08
N PHE A 228 12.94 7.19 -1.29
CA PHE A 228 11.52 6.87 -1.15
C PHE A 228 10.66 8.07 -1.55
N ILE A 229 9.57 7.83 -2.28
CA ILE A 229 8.57 8.84 -2.59
C ILE A 229 7.55 8.94 -1.45
N LEU A 230 7.23 10.16 -1.02
CA LEU A 230 6.21 10.44 -0.01
C LEU A 230 4.87 10.73 -0.67
N LEU A 231 3.82 10.05 -0.22
CA LEU A 231 2.45 10.20 -0.72
C LEU A 231 1.47 10.34 0.44
N GLU A 232 0.34 10.99 0.20
CA GLU A 232 -0.79 11.01 1.14
C GLU A 232 -1.21 9.59 1.53
N ASN A 233 -1.32 9.36 2.84
CA ASN A 233 -1.97 8.17 3.36
C ASN A 233 -3.49 8.32 3.15
N LEU A 234 -4.12 7.53 2.29
CA LEU A 234 -5.56 7.66 2.04
C LEU A 234 -6.45 7.04 3.14
N THR A 235 -5.88 6.25 4.05
CA THR A 235 -6.66 5.55 5.09
C THR A 235 -6.64 6.26 6.45
N TRP A 236 -5.85 7.31 6.63
CA TRP A 236 -5.56 7.90 7.96
C TRP A 236 -6.78 8.41 8.75
N ARG A 237 -7.85 8.83 8.07
CA ARG A 237 -9.10 9.29 8.71
C ARG A 237 -10.11 8.18 8.99
N HIS A 238 -9.82 6.96 8.55
CA HIS A 238 -10.76 5.85 8.63
C HIS A 238 -10.49 5.05 9.90
N THR A 239 -11.55 4.74 10.64
CA THR A 239 -11.44 3.86 11.80
C THR A 239 -11.27 2.41 11.36
N MET A 240 -12.10 1.96 10.41
CA MET A 240 -12.04 0.61 9.84
C MET A 240 -12.00 0.71 8.30
N PRO A 241 -10.85 1.02 7.70
CA PRO A 241 -10.76 1.20 6.26
C PRO A 241 -11.13 -0.08 5.50
N CYS A 242 -12.14 0.00 4.65
CA CYS A 242 -12.42 -0.98 3.61
C CYS A 242 -11.73 -0.52 2.33
N VAL A 243 -10.89 -1.37 1.73
CA VAL A 243 -10.02 -1.01 0.61
C VAL A 243 -10.17 -2.04 -0.51
N LEU A 244 -10.42 -1.59 -1.73
CA LEU A 244 -10.47 -2.42 -2.94
C LEU A 244 -9.52 -1.86 -4.00
N ASP A 245 -8.59 -2.70 -4.45
CA ASP A 245 -7.64 -2.43 -5.53
C ASP A 245 -8.11 -3.15 -6.80
N LEU A 246 -8.48 -2.35 -7.80
CA LEU A 246 -8.87 -2.81 -9.13
C LEU A 246 -7.81 -2.41 -10.14
N LYS A 247 -7.10 -3.38 -10.69
CA LYS A 247 -6.13 -3.14 -11.76
C LYS A 247 -6.87 -2.96 -13.09
N MET A 248 -6.53 -1.88 -13.79
CA MET A 248 -7.22 -1.45 -15.00
C MET A 248 -6.44 -1.80 -16.27
N GLY A 249 -7.18 -1.95 -17.36
CA GLY A 249 -6.68 -2.12 -18.72
C GLY A 249 -6.68 -3.57 -19.19
N THR A 250 -7.02 -3.74 -20.47
CA THR A 250 -6.86 -5.00 -21.22
C THR A 250 -5.39 -5.28 -21.58
N GLN A 251 -4.55 -4.24 -21.57
CA GLN A 251 -3.11 -4.31 -21.75
C GLN A 251 -2.41 -3.85 -20.48
N GLN A 252 -1.57 -4.72 -19.90
CA GLN A 252 -0.87 -4.45 -18.62
C GLN A 252 0.64 -4.20 -18.79
N HIS A 253 1.18 -4.34 -20.00
CA HIS A 253 2.57 -3.99 -20.30
C HIS A 253 2.65 -2.60 -20.96
N GLY A 254 3.69 -1.85 -20.60
CA GLY A 254 4.05 -0.63 -21.31
C GLY A 254 4.75 -0.95 -22.64
N ASP A 255 4.98 0.09 -23.42
CA ASP A 255 5.62 -0.01 -24.73
C ASP A 255 7.13 -0.31 -24.61
N ASP A 256 7.73 0.08 -23.49
CA ASP A 256 9.14 -0.09 -23.12
C ASP A 256 9.46 -1.45 -22.46
N ALA A 257 8.48 -2.33 -22.29
CA ALA A 257 8.70 -3.61 -21.63
C ALA A 257 9.49 -4.58 -22.53
N SER A 258 10.42 -5.36 -21.95
CA SER A 258 11.08 -6.47 -22.66
C SER A 258 10.07 -7.53 -23.09
N GLU A 259 10.42 -8.36 -24.09
CA GLU A 259 9.52 -9.39 -24.60
C GLU A 259 9.17 -10.44 -23.54
N GLU A 260 10.10 -10.79 -22.65
CA GLU A 260 9.85 -11.68 -21.53
C GLU A 260 8.84 -11.06 -20.55
N LYS A 261 9.03 -9.77 -20.22
CA LYS A 261 8.11 -9.03 -19.34
C LYS A 261 6.73 -8.88 -19.96
N LYS A 262 6.65 -8.65 -21.28
CA LYS A 262 5.39 -8.60 -22.03
C LYS A 262 4.68 -9.95 -21.96
N ALA A 263 5.37 -11.05 -22.28
CA ALA A 263 4.79 -12.39 -22.28
C ALA A 263 4.18 -12.76 -20.92
N VAL A 264 4.89 -12.49 -19.82
CA VAL A 264 4.39 -12.74 -18.45
C VAL A 264 3.14 -11.90 -18.15
N LYS A 265 3.14 -10.62 -18.49
CA LYS A 265 1.99 -9.73 -18.25
C LYS A 265 0.78 -10.10 -19.11
N ILE A 266 1.00 -10.51 -20.36
CA ILE A 266 -0.04 -10.99 -21.27
C ILE A 266 -0.68 -12.26 -20.70
N ARG A 267 0.12 -13.26 -20.32
CA ARG A 267 -0.37 -14.51 -19.70
C ARG A 267 -1.21 -14.22 -18.46
N LYS A 268 -0.73 -13.36 -17.56
CA LYS A 268 -1.45 -12.95 -16.35
C LYS A 268 -2.77 -12.22 -16.65
N CYS A 269 -2.79 -11.37 -17.69
CA CYS A 269 -4.00 -10.66 -18.12
C CYS A 269 -5.05 -11.63 -18.68
N GLN A 270 -4.64 -12.54 -19.58
CA GLN A 270 -5.49 -13.54 -20.22
C GLN A 270 -6.16 -14.48 -19.24
N GLN A 271 -5.48 -14.80 -18.13
CA GLN A 271 -6.01 -15.67 -17.08
C GLN A 271 -7.02 -14.97 -16.16
N SER A 272 -7.29 -13.68 -16.34
CA SER A 272 -8.12 -12.87 -15.44
C SER A 272 -9.27 -12.18 -16.17
N THR A 273 -10.18 -11.58 -15.40
CA THR A 273 -11.27 -10.73 -15.92
C THR A 273 -10.76 -9.50 -16.69
N ALA A 274 -9.49 -9.10 -16.54
CA ALA A 274 -8.94 -7.96 -17.30
C ALA A 274 -8.98 -8.18 -18.80
N SER A 275 -8.83 -9.43 -19.28
CA SER A 275 -8.90 -9.75 -20.70
C SER A 275 -10.29 -9.50 -21.32
N THR A 276 -11.34 -9.67 -20.53
CA THR A 276 -12.74 -9.65 -21.00
C THR A 276 -13.41 -8.30 -20.72
N ILE A 277 -13.21 -7.74 -19.52
CA ILE A 277 -13.88 -6.51 -19.09
C ILE A 277 -12.91 -5.35 -18.77
N GLY A 278 -11.61 -5.54 -19.00
CA GLY A 278 -10.62 -4.48 -18.78
C GLY A 278 -10.34 -4.14 -17.31
N VAL A 279 -10.78 -4.96 -16.37
CA VAL A 279 -10.53 -4.79 -14.93
C VAL A 279 -10.29 -6.14 -14.24
N CYS A 280 -9.37 -6.16 -13.26
CA CYS A 280 -9.09 -7.33 -12.42
C CYS A 280 -8.97 -6.92 -10.95
N LEU A 281 -9.63 -7.65 -10.05
CA LEU A 281 -9.44 -7.51 -8.61
C LEU A 281 -8.00 -7.88 -8.25
N SER A 282 -7.27 -6.95 -7.66
CA SER A 282 -5.86 -7.13 -7.28
C SER A 282 -5.64 -7.14 -5.76
N GLY A 283 -6.67 -6.82 -5.00
CA GLY A 283 -6.62 -6.85 -3.54
C GLY A 283 -7.90 -6.32 -2.94
N MET A 284 -8.33 -6.89 -1.82
CA MET A 284 -9.50 -6.41 -1.09
C MET A 284 -9.34 -6.62 0.42
N GLN A 285 -9.79 -5.64 1.20
CA GLN A 285 -9.96 -5.66 2.64
C GLN A 285 -11.33 -5.08 2.97
N VAL A 286 -12.18 -5.82 3.69
CA VAL A 286 -13.54 -5.38 4.06
C VAL A 286 -13.79 -5.65 5.53
N TYR A 287 -14.26 -4.65 6.25
CA TYR A 287 -14.73 -4.83 7.62
C TYR A 287 -16.20 -5.26 7.67
N ARG A 288 -16.45 -6.37 8.35
CA ARG A 288 -17.76 -6.95 8.61
C ARG A 288 -18.22 -6.60 10.02
N SER A 289 -19.23 -5.74 10.11
CA SER A 289 -19.76 -5.18 11.36
C SER A 289 -20.69 -6.13 12.14
N ASP A 290 -21.17 -7.19 11.50
CA ASP A 290 -21.93 -8.27 12.13
C ASP A 290 -21.03 -9.16 12.98
N THR A 291 -19.86 -9.55 12.46
CA THR A 291 -18.94 -10.49 13.10
C THR A 291 -17.74 -9.83 13.76
N GLY A 292 -17.48 -8.54 13.49
CA GLY A 292 -16.27 -7.84 13.91
C GLY A 292 -15.00 -8.36 13.21
N GLN A 293 -15.14 -8.88 11.99
CA GLN A 293 -14.03 -9.49 11.24
C GLN A 293 -13.61 -8.63 10.06
N LEU A 294 -12.34 -8.76 9.67
CA LEU A 294 -11.82 -8.30 8.39
C LEU A 294 -11.75 -9.46 7.42
N MET A 295 -12.35 -9.27 6.25
CA MET A 295 -12.29 -10.19 5.13
C MET A 295 -11.25 -9.69 4.13
N PHE A 296 -10.37 -10.59 3.68
CA PHE A 296 -9.32 -10.28 2.71
C PHE A 296 -9.43 -11.15 1.46
N MET A 297 -9.28 -10.53 0.29
CA MET A 297 -9.07 -11.25 -0.98
C MET A 297 -7.75 -10.81 -1.60
N SER A 298 -6.91 -11.79 -1.97
CA SER A 298 -5.62 -11.54 -2.60
C SER A 298 -5.75 -11.40 -4.13
N LYS A 299 -4.70 -10.87 -4.77
CA LYS A 299 -4.58 -10.85 -6.24
C LYS A 299 -4.70 -12.24 -6.89
N PHE A 300 -4.27 -13.30 -6.19
CA PHE A 300 -4.32 -14.66 -6.75
C PHE A 300 -5.74 -15.17 -6.81
N HIS A 301 -6.54 -14.87 -5.77
CA HIS A 301 -7.97 -15.10 -5.78
C HIS A 301 -8.64 -14.26 -6.87
N GLY A 302 -8.33 -12.97 -6.94
CA GLY A 302 -8.87 -12.05 -7.95
C GLY A 302 -8.63 -12.48 -9.40
N ARG A 303 -7.49 -13.12 -9.71
CA ARG A 303 -7.20 -13.67 -11.04
C ARG A 303 -8.13 -14.82 -11.44
N ARG A 304 -8.65 -15.61 -10.50
CA ARG A 304 -9.51 -16.76 -10.81
C ARG A 304 -10.99 -16.41 -10.92
N LEU A 305 -11.36 -15.15 -10.66
CA LEU A 305 -12.76 -14.73 -10.72
C LEU A 305 -13.28 -14.81 -12.15
N THR A 306 -14.48 -15.36 -12.30
CA THR A 306 -15.29 -15.17 -13.50
C THR A 306 -16.05 -13.84 -13.44
N LEU A 307 -16.74 -13.44 -14.50
CA LEU A 307 -17.56 -12.23 -14.48
C LEU A 307 -18.65 -12.25 -13.38
N PRO A 308 -19.42 -13.35 -13.18
CA PRO A 308 -20.31 -13.49 -12.02
C PRO A 308 -19.57 -13.35 -10.68
N ASP A 309 -18.43 -14.03 -10.50
CA ASP A 309 -17.69 -13.98 -9.23
C ASP A 309 -17.13 -12.58 -8.95
N PHE A 310 -16.74 -11.85 -10.00
CA PHE A 310 -16.32 -10.46 -9.88
C PHE A 310 -17.45 -9.55 -9.41
N LYS A 311 -18.69 -9.76 -9.91
CA LYS A 311 -19.87 -9.03 -9.41
C LYS A 311 -20.15 -9.36 -7.95
N GLU A 312 -20.02 -10.62 -7.57
CA GLU A 312 -20.16 -11.05 -6.18
C GLU A 312 -19.06 -10.45 -5.28
N ALA A 313 -17.81 -10.39 -5.74
CA ALA A 313 -16.73 -9.73 -5.01
C ALA A 313 -17.02 -8.23 -4.79
N LEU A 314 -17.57 -7.53 -5.79
CA LEU A 314 -18.02 -6.14 -5.63
C LEU A 314 -19.20 -6.03 -4.65
N PHE A 315 -20.14 -6.98 -4.68
CA PHE A 315 -21.23 -7.03 -3.71
C PHE A 315 -20.68 -7.17 -2.29
N GLN A 316 -19.77 -8.12 -2.07
CA GLN A 316 -19.09 -8.34 -0.80
C GLN A 316 -18.29 -7.10 -0.36
N PHE A 317 -17.62 -6.41 -1.28
CA PHE A 317 -16.91 -5.17 -0.98
C PHE A 317 -17.80 -4.10 -0.37
N PHE A 318 -19.03 -3.94 -0.85
CA PHE A 318 -19.99 -2.96 -0.34
C PHE A 318 -20.94 -3.53 0.74
N HIS A 319 -20.77 -4.79 1.15
CA HIS A 319 -21.62 -5.43 2.15
C HIS A 319 -20.97 -5.39 3.53
N SER A 320 -21.64 -4.75 4.50
CA SER A 320 -21.15 -4.60 5.88
C SER A 320 -21.32 -5.86 6.75
N GLY A 321 -21.73 -6.97 6.16
CA GLY A 321 -22.21 -8.17 6.84
C GLY A 321 -23.67 -8.08 7.31
N ARG A 322 -24.15 -6.89 7.68
CA ARG A 322 -25.56 -6.64 8.05
C ARG A 322 -26.42 -6.17 6.89
N ARG A 323 -25.86 -5.30 6.05
CA ARG A 323 -26.56 -4.70 4.90
C ARG A 323 -25.59 -4.28 3.81
N LEU A 324 -26.13 -4.18 2.60
CA LEU A 324 -25.47 -3.51 1.48
C LEU A 324 -25.43 -1.98 1.71
N ARG A 325 -24.23 -1.39 1.67
CA ARG A 325 -23.96 0.03 1.88
C ARG A 325 -24.28 0.85 0.61
N ARG A 326 -25.56 0.86 0.21
CA ARG A 326 -26.05 1.51 -1.04
C ARG A 326 -25.74 3.00 -1.11
N GLU A 327 -25.58 3.68 0.03
CA GLU A 327 -25.21 5.09 0.09
C GLU A 327 -23.84 5.38 -0.54
N LEU A 328 -22.97 4.36 -0.66
CA LEU A 328 -21.64 4.50 -1.27
C LEU A 328 -21.68 4.49 -2.80
N PHE A 329 -22.76 3.99 -3.42
CA PHE A 329 -22.82 3.83 -4.87
C PHE A 329 -22.81 5.16 -5.61
N SER A 330 -23.63 6.13 -5.17
CA SER A 330 -23.71 7.43 -5.83
C SER A 330 -22.39 8.21 -5.76
N PRO A 331 -21.72 8.35 -4.59
CA PRO A 331 -20.40 8.98 -4.51
C PRO A 331 -19.33 8.30 -5.37
N VAL A 332 -19.26 6.96 -5.36
CA VAL A 332 -18.28 6.19 -6.16
C VAL A 332 -18.53 6.39 -7.65
N LEU A 333 -19.76 6.21 -8.12
CA LEU A 333 -20.11 6.36 -9.54
C LEU A 333 -19.88 7.80 -10.03
N ARG A 334 -20.20 8.81 -9.20
CA ARG A 334 -19.92 10.21 -9.53
C ARG A 334 -18.43 10.43 -9.74
N ARG A 335 -17.59 9.97 -8.79
CA ARG A 335 -16.13 10.15 -8.86
C ARG A 335 -15.51 9.41 -10.04
N LEU A 336 -16.02 8.21 -10.38
CA LEU A 336 -15.60 7.47 -11.57
C LEU A 336 -15.93 8.21 -12.86
N ARG A 337 -17.13 8.79 -12.99
CA ARG A 337 -17.51 9.58 -14.18
C ARG A 337 -16.69 10.85 -14.32
N GLU A 338 -16.43 11.55 -13.22
CA GLU A 338 -15.56 12.74 -13.26
C GLU A 338 -14.13 12.39 -13.65
N MET A 339 -13.62 11.25 -13.17
CA MET A 339 -12.28 10.76 -13.52
C MET A 339 -12.22 10.34 -14.99
N GLN A 340 -13.26 9.66 -15.49
CA GLN A 340 -13.37 9.31 -16.90
C GLN A 340 -13.32 10.57 -17.78
N ALA A 341 -14.12 11.60 -17.47
CA ALA A 341 -14.10 12.85 -18.22
C ALA A 341 -12.72 13.54 -18.20
N ALA A 342 -12.04 13.52 -17.05
CA ALA A 342 -10.70 14.08 -16.93
C ALA A 342 -9.64 13.29 -17.72
N LEU A 343 -9.79 11.96 -17.81
CA LEU A 343 -8.92 11.09 -18.60
C LEU A 343 -9.17 11.24 -20.11
N GLU A 344 -10.43 11.35 -20.53
CA GLU A 344 -10.80 11.57 -21.93
C GLU A 344 -10.30 12.92 -22.46
N ALA A 345 -10.26 13.94 -21.60
CA ALA A 345 -9.67 15.25 -21.92
C ALA A 345 -8.13 15.27 -21.86
N CYS A 346 -7.47 14.17 -21.49
CA CYS A 346 -6.04 14.11 -21.28
C CYS A 346 -5.33 13.40 -22.45
N GLU A 347 -4.64 14.16 -23.30
CA GLU A 347 -4.05 13.64 -24.55
C GLU A 347 -2.69 12.96 -24.39
N SER A 348 -1.98 13.19 -23.27
CA SER A 348 -0.54 12.89 -23.15
C SER A 348 -0.18 11.76 -22.19
N TYR A 349 -1.17 11.01 -21.66
CA TYR A 349 -0.92 9.95 -20.68
C TYR A 349 -1.52 8.62 -21.11
N ARG A 350 -0.74 7.55 -20.91
CA ARG A 350 -1.21 6.17 -21.03
C ARG A 350 -0.87 5.39 -19.78
N PHE A 351 -1.89 4.82 -19.16
CA PHE A 351 -1.80 4.13 -17.88
C PHE A 351 -1.77 2.62 -18.09
N TYR A 352 -0.64 1.99 -17.81
CA TYR A 352 -0.48 0.55 -17.86
C TYR A 352 -0.31 -0.02 -16.46
N SER A 353 -0.97 -1.14 -16.15
CA SER A 353 -0.92 -1.79 -14.83
C SER A 353 -1.26 -0.86 -13.65
N SER A 354 -1.96 0.25 -13.90
CA SER A 354 -2.40 1.18 -12.88
C SER A 354 -3.69 0.67 -12.22
N SER A 355 -3.93 1.11 -10.98
CA SER A 355 -5.07 0.65 -10.19
C SER A 355 -6.01 1.80 -9.84
N LEU A 356 -7.31 1.47 -9.79
CA LEU A 356 -8.30 2.25 -9.07
C LEU A 356 -8.40 1.72 -7.65
N LEU A 357 -8.25 2.62 -6.69
CA LEU A 357 -8.38 2.32 -5.28
C LEU A 357 -9.70 2.90 -4.77
N ILE A 358 -10.62 2.04 -4.33
CA ILE A 358 -11.87 2.45 -3.71
C ILE A 358 -11.74 2.23 -2.20
N ILE A 359 -11.95 3.30 -1.43
CA ILE A 359 -11.79 3.31 0.03
C ILE A 359 -13.04 3.91 0.67
N TYR A 360 -13.50 3.30 1.77
CA TYR A 360 -14.54 3.87 2.63
C TYR A 360 -14.34 3.41 4.09
N ASP A 361 -15.02 4.07 5.04
CA ASP A 361 -14.99 3.64 6.44
C ASP A 361 -16.06 2.57 6.71
N GLY A 362 -15.61 1.38 7.08
CA GLY A 362 -16.46 0.28 7.52
C GLY A 362 -17.09 0.53 8.88
N ALA A 363 -16.50 1.38 9.73
CA ALA A 363 -17.09 1.73 11.01
C ALA A 363 -18.40 2.49 10.78
N SER A 364 -19.43 2.15 11.55
CA SER A 364 -20.65 2.95 11.55
C SER A 364 -20.31 4.32 12.10
N HIS A 365 -20.68 5.40 11.40
CA HIS A 365 -20.67 6.72 11.99
C HIS A 365 -21.58 6.69 13.22
N ARG A 366 -20.99 6.58 14.42
CA ARG A 366 -21.69 6.99 15.63
C ARG A 366 -22.02 8.45 15.38
N LYS A 367 -23.29 8.76 15.12
CA LYS A 367 -23.76 10.14 15.20
C LYS A 367 -23.33 10.58 16.59
N HIS A 368 -22.38 11.51 16.68
CA HIS A 368 -22.24 12.28 17.90
C HIS A 368 -23.57 12.99 18.06
N THR A 369 -24.47 12.39 18.84
CA THR A 369 -25.55 13.11 19.47
C THR A 369 -24.82 14.17 20.28
N ARG A 370 -24.77 15.40 19.77
CA ARG A 370 -24.54 16.56 20.62
C ARG A 370 -25.63 16.46 21.68
N GLN A 371 -25.27 16.00 22.87
CA GLN A 371 -26.05 16.28 24.05
C GLN A 371 -26.07 17.81 24.13
N HIS A 372 -27.17 18.39 23.66
CA HIS A 372 -27.60 19.66 24.20
C HIS A 372 -27.83 19.38 25.69
N THR A 373 -26.90 19.83 26.51
CA THR A 373 -27.16 20.11 27.91
C THR A 373 -28.21 21.20 27.93
N GLU A 374 -29.48 20.81 28.01
CA GLU A 374 -30.49 21.66 28.63
C GLU A 374 -30.18 21.67 30.13
N ASP A 375 -29.46 22.71 30.55
CA ASP A 375 -29.37 23.05 31.97
C ASP A 375 -30.77 23.48 32.41
N GLY A 376 -31.43 22.57 33.13
CA GLY A 376 -32.52 22.92 34.02
C GLY A 376 -31.95 23.66 35.23
N LEU A 377 -32.25 24.96 35.31
CA LEU A 377 -32.20 25.70 36.57
C LEU A 377 -33.63 25.81 37.10
N SER A 378 -33.99 24.86 37.96
CA SER A 378 -35.01 25.04 38.98
C SER A 378 -34.30 25.45 40.27
N GLU A 379 -34.38 26.72 40.62
CA GLU A 379 -34.22 27.17 42.00
C GLU A 379 -35.60 27.60 42.50
N GLU A 380 -36.14 26.83 43.43
CA GLU A 380 -37.15 27.29 44.39
C GLU A 380 -36.42 28.05 45.49
N GLU A 381 -36.92 29.22 45.90
CA GLU A 381 -37.57 29.43 47.21
C GLU A 381 -37.84 30.93 47.43
N ASP A 382 -39.00 31.18 48.07
CA ASP A 382 -39.55 32.40 48.68
C ASP A 382 -40.21 33.50 47.83
#